data_AF-A0A062UCZ6-F1
#
_entry.id   AF-A0A062UCZ6-F1
#
_cell.length_a   1.000
_cell.length_b   1.000
_cell.length_c   1.000
_cell.angle_alpha   90.00
_cell.angle_beta   90.00
_cell.angle_gamma   90.00
#
_symmetry.space_group_name_H-M   'P 1'
#
loop_
_entity.id
_entity.type
_entity.pdbx_description
1 polymer ?
#
loop_
_entity_poly.entity_id
_entity_poly.type
_entity_poly.pdbx_seq_one_letter_code
_entity_poly.pdbx_strand_id
1 'polypeptide(L)'
;MAYASGVRLSSVAGIVGAVVGGYIGYTQAQDVSNLEPVTAAIILGAIGMVAGSAGAFILKSLLQFAIYILLFGVVAYVFQNQIESLTGINPVDATMHFLRDMGIPV
;
A
#
# COMPACT_ATOMS: atom_id res chain seq x y z
N MET A 1 10.83 -10.95 10.66
CA MET A 1 11.39 -10.75 9.30
C MET A 1 10.56 -9.80 8.41
N ALA A 2 9.28 -9.53 8.69
CA ALA A 2 8.45 -8.61 7.89
C ALA A 2 8.88 -7.12 7.91
N TYR A 3 9.48 -6.67 9.02
CA TYR A 3 9.95 -5.27 9.16
C TYR A 3 11.19 -4.98 8.30
N ALA A 4 12.16 -5.91 8.28
CA ALA A 4 13.38 -5.79 7.48
C ALA A 4 13.10 -5.79 5.96
N SER A 5 12.09 -6.55 5.52
CA SER A 5 11.60 -6.52 4.13
C SER A 5 10.94 -5.17 3.79
N GLY A 6 10.16 -4.60 4.72
CA GLY A 6 9.55 -3.28 4.54
C GLY A 6 10.55 -2.15 4.42
N VAL A 7 11.62 -2.17 5.23
CA VAL A 7 12.70 -1.19 5.16
C VAL A 7 13.46 -1.28 3.83
N ARG A 8 13.71 -2.49 3.32
CA ARG A 8 14.35 -2.69 2.00
C ARG A 8 13.47 -2.20 0.85
N LEU A 9 12.17 -2.48 0.89
CA LEU A 9 11.26 -2.03 -0.17
C LEU A 9 11.08 -0.52 -0.17
N SER A 10 10.90 0.09 1.01
CA SER A 10 10.73 1.54 1.15
C SER A 10 12.01 2.30 0.77
N SER A 11 13.19 1.77 1.10
CA SER A 11 14.47 2.37 0.68
C SER A 11 14.70 2.27 -0.83
N VAL A 12 14.40 1.12 -1.46
CA VAL A 12 14.48 0.99 -2.92
C VAL A 12 13.51 1.96 -3.60
N ALA A 13 12.26 2.03 -3.13
CA ALA A 13 11.28 2.95 -3.69
C ALA A 13 11.65 4.42 -3.47
N GLY A 14 12.27 4.75 -2.35
CA GLY A 14 12.84 6.07 -2.10
C GLY A 14 13.97 6.40 -3.08
N ILE A 15 14.88 5.47 -3.37
CA ILE A 15 15.94 5.69 -4.36
C ILE A 15 15.33 5.90 -5.76
N VAL A 16 14.36 5.07 -6.16
CA VAL A 16 13.68 5.25 -7.47
C VAL A 16 12.99 6.60 -7.53
N GLY A 17 12.25 6.97 -6.48
CA GLY A 17 11.61 8.27 -6.37
C GLY A 17 12.62 9.42 -6.43
N ALA A 18 13.79 9.28 -5.81
CA ALA A 18 14.84 10.28 -5.84
C ALA A 18 15.43 10.49 -7.25
N VAL A 19 15.65 9.38 -7.97
CA VAL A 19 16.16 9.43 -9.34
C VAL A 19 15.13 10.06 -10.28
N VAL A 20 13.87 9.65 -10.18
CA VAL A 20 12.78 10.19 -11.01
C VAL A 20 12.55 11.67 -10.71
N GLY A 21 12.45 12.04 -9.43
CA GLY A 21 12.30 13.44 -9.01
C GLY A 21 13.50 14.29 -9.42
N GLY A 22 14.72 13.79 -9.25
CA GLY A 22 15.94 14.50 -9.64
C GLY A 22 16.06 14.70 -11.14
N TYR A 23 15.69 13.69 -11.94
CA TYR A 23 15.64 13.81 -13.41
C TYR A 23 14.62 14.87 -13.84
N ILE A 24 13.41 14.82 -13.29
CA ILE A 24 12.35 15.80 -13.57
C ILE A 24 12.81 17.21 -13.18
N GLY A 25 13.45 17.36 -12.02
CA GLY A 25 13.96 18.66 -11.56
C GLY A 25 15.09 19.18 -12.43
N TYR A 26 15.99 18.31 -12.89
CA TYR A 26 17.07 18.70 -13.79
C TYR A 26 16.56 19.23 -15.13
N THR A 27 15.57 18.54 -15.72
CA THR A 27 15.02 18.95 -17.02
C THR A 27 14.10 20.16 -16.92
N GLN A 28 13.23 20.22 -15.90
CA GLN A 28 12.31 21.35 -15.74
C GLN A 28 12.99 22.65 -15.29
N ALA A 29 14.15 22.56 -14.64
CA ALA A 29 14.94 23.74 -14.30
C ALA A 29 15.37 24.54 -15.51
N GLN A 30 15.56 23.88 -16.66
CA GLN A 30 15.96 24.55 -17.90
C GLN A 30 14.78 25.30 -18.55
N ASP A 31 13.55 24.86 -18.30
CA ASP A 31 12.36 25.34 -19.02
C ASP A 31 11.49 26.31 -18.22
N VAL A 32 11.47 26.23 -16.87
CA VAL A 32 10.40 26.85 -16.06
C VAL A 32 10.92 27.74 -14.91
N SER A 33 12.20 27.66 -14.53
CA SER A 33 12.72 28.34 -13.34
C SER A 33 14.12 28.92 -13.52
N ASN A 34 14.43 30.08 -12.91
CA ASN A 34 15.79 30.64 -12.83
C ASN A 34 16.72 29.88 -11.85
N LEU A 35 16.40 28.63 -11.52
CA LEU A 35 17.19 27.81 -10.60
C LEU A 35 18.28 27.06 -11.38
N GLU A 36 19.44 26.89 -10.74
CA GLU A 36 20.49 26.03 -11.28
C GLU A 36 19.96 24.59 -11.41
N PRO A 37 20.17 23.91 -12.56
CA PRO A 37 19.67 22.56 -12.81
C PRO A 37 20.06 21.54 -11.74
N VAL A 38 21.26 21.67 -11.18
CA VAL A 38 21.74 20.81 -10.10
C VAL A 38 20.94 21.04 -8.81
N THR A 39 20.66 22.30 -8.47
CA THR A 39 19.89 22.67 -7.27
C THR A 39 18.45 22.15 -7.38
N ALA A 40 17.82 22.33 -8.54
CA ALA A 40 16.47 21.82 -8.77
C ALA A 40 16.40 20.28 -8.73
N ALA A 41 17.40 19.59 -9.30
CA ALA A 41 17.50 18.14 -9.24
C ALA A 41 17.63 17.61 -7.80
N ILE A 42 18.39 18.30 -6.94
CA ILE A 42 18.52 17.91 -5.53
C ILE A 42 17.19 18.09 -4.78
N ILE A 43 16.51 19.22 -4.98
CA ILE A 43 15.25 19.51 -4.29
C ILE A 43 14.16 18.53 -4.71
N LEU A 44 13.93 18.38 -6.02
CA LEU A 44 12.91 17.46 -6.54
C LEU A 44 13.30 15.99 -6.33
N GLY A 45 14.60 15.68 -6.32
CA GLY A 45 15.10 14.36 -5.91
C GLY A 45 14.81 14.06 -4.43
N ALA A 46 15.00 15.01 -3.53
CA ALA A 46 14.63 14.84 -2.12
C ALA A 46 13.12 14.63 -1.94
N ILE A 47 12.30 15.42 -2.64
CA ILE A 47 10.83 15.26 -2.64
C ILE A 47 10.44 13.89 -3.20
N GLY A 48 11.02 13.50 -4.32
CA GLY A 48 10.80 12.21 -4.95
C GLY A 48 11.19 11.05 -4.04
N MET A 49 12.26 11.19 -3.26
CA MET A 49 12.68 10.18 -2.27
C MET A 49 11.62 9.95 -1.20
N VAL A 50 11.08 11.03 -0.65
CA VAL A 50 10.03 10.98 0.38
C VAL A 50 8.74 10.42 -0.22
N ALA A 51 8.33 10.90 -1.39
CA ALA A 51 7.13 10.41 -2.07
C ALA A 51 7.23 8.92 -2.44
N GLY A 52 8.37 8.48 -2.98
CA GLY A 52 8.60 7.09 -3.35
C GLY A 52 8.61 6.14 -2.14
N SER A 53 9.29 6.54 -1.07
CA SER A 53 9.34 5.74 0.17
C SER A 53 7.98 5.65 0.86
N ALA A 54 7.21 6.73 0.89
CA ALA A 54 5.84 6.78 1.42
C ALA A 54 4.87 5.94 0.56
N GLY A 55 4.94 6.06 -0.77
CA GLY A 55 4.10 5.30 -1.69
C GLY A 55 4.29 3.78 -1.52
N ALA A 56 5.54 3.33 -1.40
CA ALA A 56 5.83 1.92 -1.15
C ALA A 56 5.34 1.44 0.22
N PHE A 57 5.38 2.29 1.24
CA PHE A 57 4.82 1.96 2.55
C PHE A 57 3.29 1.77 2.49
N ILE A 58 2.59 2.66 1.80
CA ILE A 58 1.13 2.58 1.62
C ILE A 58 0.77 1.29 0.87
N LEU A 59 1.42 1.04 -0.26
CA LEU A 59 1.15 -0.15 -1.07
C LEU A 59 1.43 -1.44 -0.29
N LYS A 60 2.54 -1.51 0.44
CA LYS A 60 2.85 -2.65 1.30
C LYS A 60 1.80 -2.86 2.39
N SER A 61 1.36 -1.78 3.02
CA SER A 61 0.36 -1.83 4.08
C SER A 61 -0.99 -2.31 3.55
N LEU A 62 -1.41 -1.83 2.38
CA LEU A 62 -2.61 -2.29 1.70
C LEU A 62 -2.54 -3.78 1.34
N LEU A 63 -1.40 -4.23 0.79
CA LEU A 63 -1.22 -5.64 0.45
C LEU A 63 -1.28 -6.54 1.69
N GLN A 64 -0.62 -6.12 2.77
CA GLN A 64 -0.62 -6.85 4.03
C GLN A 64 -2.03 -6.89 4.65
N PHE A 65 -2.78 -5.79 4.55
CA PHE A 65 -4.17 -5.73 4.98
C PHE A 65 -5.05 -6.70 4.18
N ALA A 66 -4.92 -6.73 2.85
CA ALA A 66 -5.65 -7.66 1.98
C ALA A 66 -5.35 -9.12 2.31
N ILE A 67 -4.07 -9.47 2.56
CA ILE A 67 -3.68 -10.82 2.97
C ILE A 67 -4.35 -11.20 4.30
N TYR A 68 -4.41 -10.29 5.28
CA TYR A 68 -5.07 -10.58 6.55
C TYR A 68 -6.58 -10.78 6.40
N ILE A 69 -7.25 -10.01 5.54
CA ILE A 69 -8.67 -10.24 5.22
C ILE A 69 -8.87 -11.64 4.64
N LEU A 70 -8.01 -12.05 3.70
CA LEU A 70 -8.10 -13.40 3.10
C LEU A 70 -7.86 -14.50 4.14
N LEU A 71 -6.83 -14.36 4.98
CA LEU A 71 -6.56 -15.31 6.05
C LEU A 71 -7.72 -15.39 7.05
N PHE A 72 -8.30 -14.25 7.42
CA PHE A 72 -9.49 -14.19 8.26
C PHE A 72 -10.66 -14.92 7.62
N GLY A 73 -10.94 -14.67 6.33
CA GLY A 73 -11.99 -15.37 5.58
C GLY A 73 -11.77 -16.88 5.51
N VAL A 74 -10.53 -17.34 5.29
CA VAL A 74 -10.19 -18.78 5.27
C VAL A 74 -10.46 -19.41 6.63
N VAL A 75 -10.04 -18.77 7.73
CA VAL A 75 -10.31 -19.28 9.08
C VAL A 75 -11.82 -19.31 9.36
N ALA A 76 -12.55 -18.25 9.02
CA ALA A 76 -14.00 -18.20 9.19
C ALA A 76 -14.71 -19.32 8.41
N TYR A 77 -14.26 -19.62 7.18
CA TYR A 77 -14.84 -20.67 6.35
C TYR A 77 -14.50 -22.08 6.84
N VAL A 78 -13.23 -22.35 7.16
CA VAL A 78 -12.78 -23.69 7.61
C VAL A 78 -13.41 -24.05 8.95
N PHE A 79 -13.48 -23.08 9.87
CA PHE A 79 -14.00 -23.30 11.22
C PHE A 79 -15.49 -22.93 11.35
N GLN A 80 -16.21 -22.72 10.24
CA GLN A 80 -17.58 -22.22 10.23
C GLN A 80 -18.52 -23.02 11.14
N ASN A 81 -18.44 -24.35 11.10
CA ASN A 81 -19.31 -25.23 11.88
C ASN A 81 -19.03 -25.15 13.38
N GLN A 82 -17.75 -25.00 13.77
CA GLN A 82 -17.40 -24.84 15.19
C GLN A 82 -17.79 -23.45 15.69
N ILE A 83 -17.61 -22.42 14.87
CA ILE A 83 -18.04 -21.06 15.20
C ILE A 83 -19.55 -21.04 15.40
N GLU A 84 -20.31 -21.59 14.46
CA GLU A 84 -21.77 -21.68 14.54
C GLU A 84 -22.24 -22.48 15.76
N SER A 85 -21.57 -23.59 16.09
CA SER A 85 -21.89 -24.36 17.29
C SER A 85 -21.66 -23.59 18.60
N LEU A 86 -20.79 -22.58 18.61
CA LEU A 86 -20.45 -21.80 19.80
C LEU A 86 -21.23 -20.48 19.88
N THR A 87 -21.50 -19.84 18.75
CA THR A 87 -22.11 -18.52 18.67
C THR A 87 -23.57 -18.55 18.22
N GLY A 88 -24.03 -19.66 17.64
CA GLY A 88 -25.31 -19.78 16.95
C GLY A 88 -25.36 -19.04 15.61
N ILE A 89 -24.23 -18.50 15.13
CA ILE A 89 -24.16 -17.67 13.93
C ILE A 89 -23.15 -18.30 12.96
N ASN A 90 -23.60 -18.61 11.75
CA ASN A 90 -22.69 -19.00 10.67
C ASN A 90 -21.96 -17.74 10.15
N PRO A 91 -20.62 -17.68 10.24
CA PRO A 91 -19.85 -16.51 9.85
C PRO A 91 -19.87 -16.25 8.34
N VAL A 92 -20.06 -17.29 7.52
CA VAL A 92 -20.15 -17.17 6.07
C VAL A 92 -21.49 -16.52 5.71
N ASP A 93 -22.59 -17.05 6.23
CA ASP A 93 -23.93 -16.49 5.97
C ASP A 93 -24.05 -15.05 6.47
N ALA A 94 -23.53 -14.75 7.67
CA ALA A 94 -23.50 -13.39 8.18
C ALA A 94 -22.76 -12.42 7.25
N THR A 95 -21.64 -12.87 6.66
CA THR A 95 -20.87 -12.08 5.68
C THR A 95 -21.67 -11.89 4.38
N MET A 96 -22.33 -12.93 3.88
CA MET A 96 -23.16 -12.86 2.68
C MET A 96 -24.35 -11.91 2.86
N HIS A 97 -25.00 -11.95 4.03
CA HIS A 97 -26.05 -11.00 4.38
C HIS A 97 -25.53 -9.56 4.40
N PHE A 98 -24.41 -9.30 5.08
CA PHE A 98 -23.80 -7.97 5.11
C PHE A 98 -23.48 -7.43 3.71
N LEU A 99 -22.90 -8.26 2.84
CA LEU A 99 -22.57 -7.85 1.47
C LEU A 99 -23.81 -7.57 0.62
N ARG A 100 -24.88 -8.37 0.80
CA ARG A 100 -26.18 -8.11 0.16
C ARG A 100 -26.83 -6.83 0.66
N ASP A 101 -26.74 -6.55 1.95
CA ASP A 101 -27.26 -5.32 2.55
C ASP A 101 -26.51 -4.07 2.03
N MET A 102 -25.24 -4.23 1.66
CA MET A 102 -24.47 -3.20 0.95
C MET A 102 -24.81 -3.08 -0.55
N GLY A 103 -25.72 -3.90 -1.07
CA GLY A 103 -26.12 -3.92 -2.48
C GLY A 103 -25.11 -4.61 -3.40
N ILE A 104 -24.16 -5.37 -2.84
CA ILE A 104 -23.16 -6.09 -3.63
C ILE A 104 -23.78 -7.43 -4.07
N PRO A 105 -23.81 -7.75 -5.38
CA PRO A 105 -24.32 -9.03 -5.86
C PRO A 105 -23.35 -10.15 -5.46
N VAL A 106 -23.76 -10.96 -4.47
CA VAL A 106 -23.00 -12.10 -3.91
C VAL A 106 -23.82 -13.38 -3.83
#